data_AF-A0A7V6HAV9-F1
#
_entry.id   AF-A0A7V6HAV9-F1
#
_cell.length_a   1.000
_cell.length_b   1.000
_cell.length_c   1.000
_cell.angle_alpha   90.00
_cell.angle_beta   90.00
_cell.angle_gamma   90.00
#
_symmetry.space_group_name_H-M   'P 1'
#
loop_
_entity.id
_entity.type
_entity.pdbx_description
1 polymer ?
#
loop_
_entity_poly.entity_id
_entity_poly.type
_entity_poly.pdbx_seq_one_letter_code
_entity_poly.pdbx_strand_id
1 'polypeptide(L)'
;MPSTTLLEIADALSFKLHNDKETVFGDLDGYKLTANTTPRGVAFFIPVAGIEPENLALLSEWLEKTKHPLTLDSYDLAANFLAVYAKKPLLGAVDKSVRFLKQLTARLDQLEVPSDACAVCGEPAQSKALYMGMYAAIHDTCIDQPGRDFTGDYAIEDSSNDLFMITEDKMENPVTALAETMNDYKQPFIDDTVQLVAFKSVKGAAVDGAPYGPETVRALEWFLARGEALGFKAVNVANRAGYLEMGQGEDMVACVCHLDVVPAGDGWTSDPFQARIEDGKIIARGTSDDKGPALMAVYALKALMDDPSFKPTKRLRLIVGLDEESGSSCMDYYVRHEEIPSAGFTADAEFPAIYAEKGITRIELSMPRDGSEPVKSAKGGEALNMVAAKAAFSVEGLDGSVAEQTFDGKPAHASTPELGDNAIAKGMLAIRASLAEHQRKDEFLDAFADFVGDNLHGTDLGIDFTDESGRTTVNVGMLTITDKDARIGIDVRYPVTLSIVDALADAKRALEARGVIVNTVHDMPPLNLGKDSELIRTLMSTYNENMGTSDEAVAIGGGTYARSVPNIAAFGPGFPDDEHVAHQADEYISIEKAMAAAAIYRDVFRKLGS
;
A
#
# COMPACT_ATOMS: atom_id res chain seq x y z
N MET A 1 10.06 -14.18 -21.51
CA MET A 1 9.40 -15.50 -21.40
C MET A 1 7.97 -15.18 -21.03
N PRO A 2 6.95 -15.82 -21.63
CA PRO A 2 5.57 -15.43 -21.38
C PRO A 2 5.29 -15.56 -19.88
N SER A 3 4.53 -14.62 -19.31
CA SER A 3 4.17 -14.71 -17.89
C SER A 3 3.47 -16.04 -17.60
N THR A 4 3.69 -16.63 -16.42
CA THR A 4 3.08 -17.91 -16.02
C THR A 4 1.55 -17.89 -16.20
N THR A 5 0.92 -16.76 -15.91
CA THR A 5 -0.52 -16.54 -16.09
C THR A 5 -0.97 -16.58 -17.54
N LEU A 6 -0.20 -16.00 -18.47
CA LEU A 6 -0.53 -16.04 -19.90
C LEU A 6 -0.45 -17.48 -20.45
N LEU A 7 0.49 -18.27 -19.94
CA LEU A 7 0.62 -19.69 -20.27
C LEU A 7 -0.55 -20.52 -19.72
N GLU A 8 -1.01 -20.24 -18.50
CA GLU A 8 -2.18 -20.90 -17.90
C GLU A 8 -3.48 -20.60 -18.66
N ILE A 9 -3.68 -19.35 -19.10
CA ILE A 9 -4.81 -18.97 -19.96
C ILE A 9 -4.72 -19.69 -21.31
N ALA A 10 -3.52 -19.73 -21.89
CA ALA A 10 -3.28 -20.43 -23.15
C ALA A 10 -3.60 -21.93 -23.03
N ASP A 11 -3.21 -22.56 -21.92
CA ASP A 11 -3.50 -23.97 -21.65
C ASP A 11 -5.02 -24.21 -21.46
N ALA A 12 -5.67 -23.39 -20.62
CA ALA A 12 -7.11 -23.49 -20.35
C ALA A 12 -8.00 -23.30 -21.59
N LEU A 13 -7.54 -22.53 -22.58
CA LEU A 13 -8.25 -22.27 -23.84
C LEU A 13 -7.68 -23.04 -25.03
N SER A 14 -6.66 -23.90 -24.84
CA SER A 14 -6.00 -24.66 -25.90
C SER A 14 -5.40 -23.79 -27.03
N PHE A 15 -4.83 -22.65 -26.67
CA PHE A 15 -4.13 -21.76 -27.60
C PHE A 15 -2.79 -22.38 -28.04
N LYS A 16 -2.40 -22.14 -29.28
CA LYS A 16 -1.10 -22.56 -29.80
C LYS A 16 -0.04 -21.52 -29.42
N LEU A 17 1.07 -22.02 -28.87
CA LEU A 17 2.25 -21.19 -28.61
C LEU A 17 2.98 -20.90 -29.92
N HIS A 18 3.11 -19.62 -30.26
CA HIS A 18 4.07 -19.17 -31.27
C HIS A 18 5.38 -18.78 -30.57
N ASN A 19 6.51 -19.12 -31.17
CA ASN A 19 7.82 -18.99 -30.52
C ASN A 19 8.41 -17.59 -30.70
N ASP A 20 7.66 -16.56 -30.28
CA ASP A 20 8.19 -15.21 -30.09
C ASP A 20 7.76 -14.71 -28.71
N LYS A 21 8.68 -14.99 -27.77
CA LYS A 21 8.80 -14.84 -26.30
C LYS A 21 7.65 -14.33 -25.41
N GLU A 22 6.56 -13.73 -25.88
CA GLU A 22 5.47 -13.14 -25.07
C GLU A 22 4.06 -13.24 -25.68
N THR A 23 3.89 -13.71 -26.92
CA THR A 23 2.59 -13.77 -27.61
C THR A 23 2.02 -15.19 -27.73
N VAL A 24 0.77 -15.39 -27.33
CA VAL A 24 0.01 -16.65 -27.52
C VAL A 24 -1.18 -16.41 -28.45
N PHE A 25 -1.54 -17.38 -29.29
CA PHE A 25 -2.65 -17.22 -30.23
C PHE A 25 -3.54 -18.46 -30.25
N GLY A 26 -4.83 -18.28 -30.51
CA GLY A 26 -5.79 -19.36 -30.48
C GLY A 26 -7.04 -19.13 -31.31
N ASP A 27 -7.87 -20.16 -31.34
CA ASP A 27 -9.22 -20.13 -31.88
C ASP A 27 -10.18 -20.32 -30.70
N LEU A 28 -11.14 -19.42 -30.54
CA LEU A 28 -12.22 -19.59 -29.57
C LEU A 28 -13.53 -19.27 -30.27
N ASP A 29 -14.41 -20.26 -30.36
CA ASP A 29 -15.71 -20.15 -31.01
C ASP A 29 -15.64 -19.57 -32.44
N GLY A 30 -14.58 -19.91 -33.20
CA GLY A 30 -14.37 -19.42 -34.57
C GLY A 30 -13.59 -18.10 -34.66
N TYR A 31 -13.52 -17.32 -33.58
CA TYR A 31 -12.76 -16.07 -33.55
C TYR A 31 -11.27 -16.31 -33.33
N LYS A 32 -10.45 -15.53 -34.03
CA LYS A 32 -8.99 -15.52 -33.85
C LYS A 32 -8.64 -14.57 -32.72
N LEU A 33 -8.02 -15.11 -31.68
CA LEU A 33 -7.62 -14.35 -30.51
C LEU A 33 -6.10 -14.42 -30.37
N THR A 34 -5.49 -13.26 -30.13
CA THR A 34 -4.08 -13.18 -29.73
C THR A 34 -4.03 -12.57 -28.34
N ALA A 35 -3.16 -13.08 -27.48
CA ALA A 35 -2.93 -12.51 -26.16
C ALA A 35 -1.44 -12.26 -25.93
N ASN A 36 -1.12 -11.11 -25.34
CA ASN A 36 0.24 -10.71 -25.01
C ASN A 36 0.32 -10.15 -23.59
N THR A 37 1.47 -10.30 -22.95
CA THR A 37 1.75 -9.65 -21.66
C THR A 37 2.23 -8.23 -21.92
N THR A 38 1.69 -7.25 -21.19
CA THR A 38 2.11 -5.86 -21.20
C THR A 38 2.54 -5.43 -19.79
N PRO A 39 3.19 -4.28 -19.62
CA PRO A 39 3.46 -3.72 -18.29
C PRO A 39 2.18 -3.58 -17.46
N ARG A 40 1.07 -3.15 -18.08
CA ARG A 40 -0.24 -2.93 -17.46
C ARG A 40 -1.05 -4.20 -17.19
N GLY A 41 -0.73 -5.33 -17.82
CA GLY A 41 -1.44 -6.59 -17.60
C GLY A 41 -1.40 -7.57 -18.77
N VAL A 42 -2.51 -8.24 -19.07
CA VAL A 42 -2.65 -9.07 -20.29
C VAL A 42 -3.55 -8.31 -21.26
N ALA A 43 -3.09 -8.17 -22.51
CA ALA A 43 -3.85 -7.59 -23.60
C ALA A 43 -4.37 -8.70 -24.52
N PHE A 44 -5.66 -8.66 -24.84
CA PHE A 44 -6.30 -9.54 -25.82
C PHE A 44 -6.61 -8.74 -27.08
N PHE A 45 -6.19 -9.25 -28.23
CA PHE A 45 -6.41 -8.62 -29.52
C PHE A 45 -7.29 -9.49 -30.41
N ILE A 46 -8.31 -8.87 -31.01
CA ILE A 46 -9.37 -9.54 -31.75
C ILE A 46 -9.60 -8.81 -33.07
N PRO A 47 -9.50 -9.49 -34.23
CA PRO A 47 -9.90 -8.90 -35.50
C PRO A 47 -11.39 -8.56 -35.48
N VAL A 48 -11.71 -7.31 -35.82
CA VAL A 48 -13.08 -6.77 -35.88
C VAL A 48 -13.34 -6.04 -37.22
N ALA A 49 -12.48 -6.27 -38.22
CA ALA A 49 -12.66 -5.71 -39.55
C ALA A 49 -13.96 -6.24 -40.18
N GLY A 50 -14.73 -5.37 -40.83
CA GLY A 50 -16.02 -5.73 -41.46
C GLY A 50 -17.23 -5.69 -40.51
N ILE A 51 -17.06 -5.19 -39.28
CA ILE A 51 -18.20 -4.88 -38.39
C ILE A 51 -18.87 -3.58 -38.86
N GLU A 52 -20.19 -3.61 -39.02
CA GLU A 52 -20.98 -2.42 -39.29
C GLU A 52 -20.89 -1.42 -38.11
N PRO A 53 -20.81 -0.09 -38.36
CA PRO A 53 -20.62 0.93 -37.32
C PRO A 53 -21.62 0.84 -36.15
N GLU A 54 -22.86 0.44 -36.44
CA GLU A 54 -23.91 0.23 -35.44
C GLU A 54 -23.61 -0.91 -34.46
N ASN A 55 -23.05 -2.01 -34.93
CA ASN A 55 -22.64 -3.14 -34.10
C ASN A 55 -21.38 -2.81 -33.28
N LEU A 56 -20.51 -1.96 -33.84
CA LEU A 56 -19.31 -1.46 -33.18
C LEU A 56 -19.63 -0.59 -31.96
N ALA A 57 -20.64 0.29 -32.09
CA ALA A 57 -21.15 1.11 -31.00
C ALA A 57 -21.78 0.25 -29.89
N LEU A 58 -22.55 -0.79 -30.26
CA LEU A 58 -23.15 -1.74 -29.32
C LEU A 58 -22.12 -2.61 -28.59
N LEU A 59 -21.00 -2.93 -29.25
CA LEU A 59 -19.87 -3.64 -28.65
C LEU A 59 -19.15 -2.75 -27.63
N SER A 60 -18.89 -1.49 -27.98
CA SER A 60 -18.27 -0.49 -27.11
C SER A 60 -19.12 -0.23 -25.87
N GLU A 61 -20.43 -0.01 -26.03
CA GLU A 61 -21.35 0.18 -24.90
C GLU A 61 -21.39 -1.05 -23.98
N TRP A 62 -21.32 -2.26 -24.55
CA TRP A 62 -21.24 -3.49 -23.77
C TRP A 62 -19.93 -3.62 -23.01
N LEU A 63 -18.79 -3.26 -23.62
CA LEU A 63 -17.48 -3.29 -22.97
C LEU A 63 -17.44 -2.33 -21.77
N GLU A 64 -17.96 -1.10 -21.92
CA GLU A 64 -18.06 -0.15 -20.81
C GLU A 64 -18.90 -0.68 -19.64
N LYS A 65 -20.06 -1.29 -19.94
CA LYS A 65 -20.92 -1.90 -18.90
C LYS A 65 -20.27 -3.13 -18.24
N THR A 66 -19.42 -3.84 -18.97
CA THR A 66 -18.79 -5.09 -18.52
C THR A 66 -17.41 -4.86 -17.89
N LYS A 67 -16.85 -3.65 -18.02
CA LYS A 67 -15.57 -3.22 -17.47
C LYS A 67 -15.47 -3.41 -15.96
N HIS A 68 -16.48 -2.99 -15.20
CA HIS A 68 -16.48 -3.11 -13.74
C HIS A 68 -16.71 -4.55 -13.24
N PRO A 69 -17.71 -5.32 -13.73
CA PRO A 69 -17.93 -6.71 -13.30
C PRO A 69 -16.73 -7.65 -13.52
N LEU A 70 -15.93 -7.40 -14.56
CA LEU A 70 -14.79 -8.23 -14.93
C LEU A 70 -13.43 -7.55 -14.67
N THR A 71 -13.43 -6.37 -14.04
CA THR A 71 -12.21 -5.62 -13.68
C THR A 71 -11.26 -5.39 -14.85
N LEU A 72 -11.81 -5.05 -16.02
CA LEU A 72 -11.02 -4.64 -17.19
C LEU A 72 -10.41 -3.25 -16.95
N ASP A 73 -9.20 -3.04 -17.45
CA ASP A 73 -8.47 -1.78 -17.30
C ASP A 73 -8.97 -0.74 -18.31
N SER A 74 -8.86 -1.10 -19.58
CA SER A 74 -9.28 -0.29 -20.73
C SER A 74 -9.49 -1.19 -21.95
N TYR A 75 -9.98 -0.61 -23.04
CA TYR A 75 -9.94 -1.24 -24.36
C TYR A 75 -9.70 -0.14 -25.40
N ASP A 76 -9.00 -0.49 -26.48
CA ASP A 76 -8.79 0.34 -27.65
C ASP A 76 -9.44 -0.35 -28.85
N LEU A 77 -10.12 0.43 -29.66
CA LEU A 77 -10.76 -0.05 -30.87
C LEU A 77 -10.13 0.64 -32.07
N ALA A 78 -9.41 -0.12 -32.87
CA ALA A 78 -8.82 0.32 -34.13
C ALA A 78 -9.67 -0.18 -35.31
N ALA A 79 -9.38 0.35 -36.51
CA ALA A 79 -10.10 0.03 -37.75
C ALA A 79 -10.26 -1.48 -38.01
N ASN A 80 -9.30 -2.29 -37.57
CA ASN A 80 -9.28 -3.74 -37.82
C ASN A 80 -9.24 -4.59 -36.54
N PHE A 81 -9.04 -3.99 -35.36
CA PHE A 81 -8.74 -4.73 -34.13
C PHE A 81 -9.37 -4.10 -32.89
N LEU A 82 -9.92 -4.95 -32.03
CA LEU A 82 -10.25 -4.63 -30.64
C LEU A 82 -9.12 -5.13 -29.76
N ALA A 83 -8.48 -4.23 -29.02
CA ALA A 83 -7.52 -4.53 -27.98
C ALA A 83 -8.18 -4.35 -26.60
N VAL A 84 -8.20 -5.37 -25.76
CA VAL A 84 -8.75 -5.29 -24.39
C VAL A 84 -7.66 -5.55 -23.37
N TYR A 85 -7.51 -4.64 -22.41
CA TYR A 85 -6.49 -4.70 -21.36
C TYR A 85 -7.12 -5.13 -20.04
N ALA A 86 -6.54 -6.14 -19.40
CA ALA A 86 -6.98 -6.63 -18.09
C ALA A 86 -5.98 -6.25 -16.98
N LYS A 87 -6.47 -5.70 -15.85
CA LYS A 87 -5.63 -5.25 -14.72
C LYS A 87 -4.85 -6.39 -14.05
N LYS A 88 -3.70 -6.04 -13.48
CA LYS A 88 -2.71 -6.98 -12.92
C LYS A 88 -2.90 -7.48 -11.47
N PRO A 89 -4.09 -7.43 -10.84
CA PRO A 89 -4.45 -8.41 -9.82
C PRO A 89 -5.51 -9.38 -10.36
N LEU A 90 -5.19 -10.06 -11.45
CA LEU A 90 -5.83 -11.34 -11.81
C LEU A 90 -4.93 -12.53 -11.40
N LEU A 91 -4.11 -12.34 -10.37
CA LEU A 91 -3.22 -13.34 -9.74
C LEU A 91 -3.94 -14.54 -9.08
N GLY A 92 -5.25 -14.71 -9.34
CA GLY A 92 -6.04 -15.89 -8.93
C GLY A 92 -7.21 -16.20 -9.86
N ALA A 93 -7.19 -15.79 -11.13
CA ALA A 93 -8.41 -15.67 -11.93
C ALA A 93 -8.29 -16.03 -13.42
N VAL A 94 -7.54 -17.10 -13.76
CA VAL A 94 -7.63 -17.75 -15.09
C VAL A 94 -9.09 -17.93 -15.52
N ASP A 95 -9.96 -18.34 -14.58
CA ASP A 95 -11.40 -18.50 -14.78
C ASP A 95 -12.13 -17.23 -15.22
N LYS A 96 -11.72 -16.03 -14.76
CA LYS A 96 -12.37 -14.77 -15.14
C LYS A 96 -11.95 -14.31 -16.53
N SER A 97 -10.67 -14.44 -16.88
CA SER A 97 -10.18 -14.14 -18.24
C SER A 97 -10.79 -15.09 -19.27
N VAL A 98 -10.85 -16.39 -18.93
CA VAL A 98 -11.56 -17.40 -19.73
C VAL A 98 -13.04 -17.07 -19.87
N ARG A 99 -13.71 -16.70 -18.76
CA ARG A 99 -15.12 -16.30 -18.77
C ARG A 99 -15.35 -15.04 -19.59
N PHE A 100 -14.47 -14.05 -19.50
CA PHE A 100 -14.54 -12.83 -20.30
C PHE A 100 -14.46 -13.14 -21.78
N LEU A 101 -13.43 -13.89 -22.21
CA LEU A 101 -13.27 -14.23 -23.62
C LEU A 101 -14.46 -15.01 -24.17
N LYS A 102 -15.04 -15.93 -23.39
CA LYS A 102 -16.27 -16.64 -23.77
C LYS A 102 -17.50 -15.74 -23.84
N GLN A 103 -17.61 -14.75 -22.95
CA GLN A 103 -18.71 -13.77 -23.00
C GLN A 103 -18.54 -12.82 -24.19
N LEU A 104 -17.30 -12.46 -24.52
CA LEU A 104 -16.98 -11.61 -25.65
C LEU A 104 -17.24 -12.31 -26.97
N THR A 105 -16.82 -13.57 -27.16
CA THR A 105 -17.16 -14.35 -28.38
C THR A 105 -18.67 -14.50 -28.53
N ALA A 106 -19.38 -14.85 -27.45
CA ALA A 106 -20.85 -14.90 -27.46
C ALA A 106 -21.50 -13.55 -27.78
N ARG A 107 -20.88 -12.44 -27.37
CA ARG A 107 -21.36 -11.10 -27.68
C ARG A 107 -21.13 -10.74 -29.15
N LEU A 108 -19.97 -11.08 -29.70
CA LEU A 108 -19.66 -10.90 -31.12
C LEU A 108 -20.65 -11.69 -32.00
N ASP A 109 -20.99 -12.92 -31.60
CA ASP A 109 -22.02 -13.71 -32.28
C ASP A 109 -23.41 -13.07 -32.22
N GLN A 110 -23.81 -12.52 -31.08
CA GLN A 110 -25.10 -11.79 -30.94
C GLN A 110 -25.17 -10.53 -31.79
N LEU A 111 -24.02 -9.91 -32.05
CA LEU A 111 -23.88 -8.74 -32.91
C LEU A 111 -23.65 -9.14 -34.38
N GLU A 112 -23.79 -10.44 -34.71
CA GLU A 112 -23.62 -11.02 -36.04
C GLU A 112 -22.26 -10.67 -36.70
N VAL A 113 -21.21 -10.55 -35.87
CA VAL A 113 -19.86 -10.26 -36.33
C VAL A 113 -19.28 -11.49 -37.05
N PRO A 114 -18.84 -11.40 -38.31
CA PRO A 114 -18.34 -12.57 -39.01
C PRO A 114 -16.97 -13.03 -38.46
N SER A 115 -16.90 -14.27 -37.96
CA SER A 115 -15.67 -14.85 -37.43
C SER A 115 -14.58 -15.11 -38.48
N ASP A 116 -14.96 -15.12 -39.75
CA ASP A 116 -14.12 -15.38 -40.92
C ASP A 116 -13.91 -14.13 -41.79
N ALA A 117 -14.29 -12.93 -41.32
CA ALA A 117 -14.03 -11.69 -42.04
C ALA A 117 -12.53 -11.46 -42.25
N CYS A 118 -12.18 -10.99 -43.44
CA CYS A 118 -10.83 -10.57 -43.74
C CYS A 118 -10.45 -9.38 -42.85
N ALA A 119 -9.37 -9.49 -42.08
CA ALA A 119 -8.87 -8.44 -41.18
C ALA A 119 -8.43 -7.12 -41.87
N VAL A 120 -8.55 -7.05 -43.20
CA VAL A 120 -8.15 -5.89 -44.02
C VAL A 120 -9.35 -5.33 -44.78
N CYS A 121 -10.13 -6.17 -45.46
CA CYS A 121 -11.22 -5.72 -46.32
C CYS A 121 -12.62 -6.00 -45.77
N GLY A 122 -12.74 -6.73 -44.65
CA GLY A 122 -14.02 -7.08 -44.00
C GLY A 122 -14.80 -8.21 -44.68
N GLU A 123 -14.44 -8.63 -45.90
CA GLU A 123 -15.14 -9.69 -46.64
C GLU A 123 -14.73 -11.09 -46.17
N PRO A 124 -15.60 -12.12 -46.24
CA PRO A 124 -15.29 -13.49 -45.79
C PRO A 124 -14.02 -14.07 -46.46
N ALA A 125 -13.09 -14.57 -45.64
CA ALA A 125 -11.81 -15.12 -46.06
C ALA A 125 -11.53 -16.49 -45.41
N GLN A 126 -11.08 -17.45 -46.23
CA GLN A 126 -10.70 -18.78 -45.74
C GLN A 126 -9.19 -18.93 -45.51
N SER A 127 -8.38 -18.12 -46.19
CA SER A 127 -6.93 -18.06 -46.02
C SER A 127 -6.55 -17.38 -44.71
N LYS A 128 -5.47 -17.84 -44.07
CA LYS A 128 -4.95 -17.28 -42.81
C LYS A 128 -3.52 -16.81 -43.03
N ALA A 129 -3.22 -15.59 -42.59
CA ALA A 129 -1.86 -15.04 -42.63
C ALA A 129 -1.59 -14.21 -41.36
N LEU A 130 -0.33 -13.81 -41.20
CA LEU A 130 0.08 -12.87 -40.18
C LEU A 130 -0.10 -11.45 -40.72
N TYR A 131 -0.84 -10.61 -40.00
CA TYR A 131 -1.02 -9.19 -40.30
C TYR A 131 -0.87 -8.40 -39.00
N MET A 132 -0.03 -7.36 -39.02
CA MET A 132 0.27 -6.59 -37.81
C MET A 132 0.76 -7.43 -36.62
N GLY A 133 1.52 -8.51 -36.90
CA GLY A 133 2.00 -9.43 -35.86
C GLY A 133 0.90 -10.32 -35.26
N MET A 134 -0.31 -10.28 -35.82
CA MET A 134 -1.46 -11.09 -35.40
C MET A 134 -1.91 -12.05 -36.48
N TYR A 135 -2.33 -13.26 -36.10
CA TYR A 135 -2.90 -14.21 -37.06
C TYR A 135 -4.39 -13.92 -37.28
N ALA A 136 -4.77 -13.69 -38.53
CA ALA A 136 -6.17 -13.43 -38.90
C ALA A 136 -6.55 -14.09 -40.24
N ALA A 137 -7.86 -14.15 -40.50
CA ALA A 137 -8.38 -14.50 -41.83
C ALA A 137 -8.07 -13.34 -42.78
N ILE A 138 -7.37 -13.63 -43.88
CA ILE A 138 -6.87 -12.62 -44.82
C ILE A 138 -6.84 -13.23 -46.23
N HIS A 139 -7.39 -12.55 -47.23
CA HIS A 139 -7.20 -12.96 -48.62
C HIS A 139 -5.76 -12.72 -49.05
N ASP A 140 -5.22 -13.61 -49.88
CA ASP A 140 -3.85 -13.47 -50.41
C ASP A 140 -3.62 -12.09 -51.08
N THR A 141 -4.65 -11.53 -51.71
CA THR A 141 -4.61 -10.19 -52.33
C THR A 141 -4.66 -9.02 -51.35
N CYS A 142 -5.04 -9.26 -50.09
CA CYS A 142 -5.16 -8.24 -49.05
C CYS A 142 -3.94 -8.16 -48.12
N ILE A 143 -2.99 -9.12 -48.19
CA ILE A 143 -1.82 -9.19 -47.31
C ILE A 143 -0.99 -7.89 -47.34
N ASP A 144 -0.87 -7.26 -48.50
CA ASP A 144 -0.08 -6.05 -48.71
C ASP A 144 -0.94 -4.76 -48.79
N GLN A 145 -2.23 -4.84 -48.49
CA GLN A 145 -3.14 -3.70 -48.60
C GLN A 145 -3.31 -3.00 -47.24
N PRO A 146 -3.42 -1.65 -47.22
CA PRO A 146 -3.90 -0.94 -46.04
C PRO A 146 -5.36 -1.35 -45.75
N GLY A 147 -5.71 -1.49 -44.48
CA GLY A 147 -7.08 -1.84 -44.07
C GLY A 147 -8.10 -0.79 -44.50
N ARG A 148 -9.35 -1.21 -44.70
CA ARG A 148 -10.48 -0.29 -44.89
C ARG A 148 -10.98 0.20 -43.54
N ASP A 149 -11.15 1.51 -43.41
CA ASP A 149 -11.82 2.12 -42.27
C ASP A 149 -13.34 2.04 -42.44
N PHE A 150 -14.00 1.32 -41.54
CA PHE A 150 -15.44 1.15 -41.49
C PHE A 150 -16.08 1.92 -40.32
N THR A 151 -15.31 2.74 -39.59
CA THR A 151 -15.78 3.42 -38.36
C THR A 151 -16.49 4.75 -38.60
N GLY A 152 -16.75 5.10 -39.87
CA GLY A 152 -17.28 6.38 -40.35
C GLY A 152 -18.10 7.17 -39.32
N ASP A 153 -17.52 8.30 -38.88
CA ASP A 153 -17.91 9.25 -37.82
C ASP A 153 -17.35 9.01 -36.40
N TYR A 154 -16.74 7.85 -36.10
CA TYR A 154 -15.87 7.66 -34.91
C TYR A 154 -14.41 7.95 -35.22
N ALA A 155 -14.14 9.08 -35.89
CA ALA A 155 -12.79 9.51 -36.21
C ALA A 155 -11.97 9.67 -34.91
N ILE A 156 -11.18 8.65 -34.60
CA ILE A 156 -9.92 8.81 -33.88
C ILE A 156 -9.09 9.75 -34.76
N GLU A 157 -8.54 10.82 -34.19
CA GLU A 157 -7.66 11.73 -34.92
C GLU A 157 -6.58 10.93 -35.67
N ASP A 158 -6.75 10.86 -37.00
CA ASP A 158 -5.94 10.05 -37.89
C ASP A 158 -4.66 10.79 -38.26
N SER A 159 -3.52 10.14 -38.01
CA SER A 159 -2.45 10.15 -39.00
C SER A 159 -1.86 8.74 -39.11
N SER A 160 -2.44 8.00 -40.04
CA SER A 160 -2.05 6.70 -40.57
C SER A 160 -0.64 6.66 -41.20
N ASN A 161 -0.07 5.45 -41.18
CA ASN A 161 1.13 4.90 -41.86
C ASN A 161 2.45 4.68 -41.10
N ASP A 162 2.47 4.65 -39.76
CA ASP A 162 3.64 4.17 -38.97
C ASP A 162 3.46 2.78 -38.33
N LEU A 163 2.61 1.96 -38.91
CA LEU A 163 2.48 0.56 -38.52
C LEU A 163 3.71 -0.24 -39.02
N PHE A 164 4.69 -0.39 -38.13
CA PHE A 164 6.00 -1.08 -38.23
C PHE A 164 7.26 -0.22 -38.41
N MET A 165 7.24 1.02 -37.97
CA MET A 165 8.45 1.65 -37.45
C MET A 165 8.12 2.23 -36.09
N ILE A 166 8.30 1.43 -35.05
CA ILE A 166 8.48 1.95 -33.69
C ILE A 166 9.78 2.76 -33.74
N THR A 167 9.72 4.01 -34.15
CA THR A 167 10.63 5.01 -33.62
C THR A 167 10.15 5.31 -32.22
N GLU A 168 11.04 5.10 -31.25
CA GLU A 168 10.86 5.34 -29.83
C GLU A 168 10.51 6.82 -29.55
N ASP A 169 9.28 7.25 -29.83
CA ASP A 169 8.73 8.35 -29.06
C ASP A 169 8.24 7.74 -27.74
N LYS A 170 9.14 7.79 -26.76
CA LYS A 170 8.86 7.46 -25.37
C LYS A 170 7.59 8.20 -24.93
N MET A 171 6.46 7.50 -24.80
CA MET A 171 5.46 7.92 -23.80
C MET A 171 6.15 7.81 -22.46
N GLU A 172 6.70 8.92 -22.00
CA GLU A 172 7.53 9.02 -20.82
C GLU A 172 6.73 8.53 -19.62
N ASN A 173 7.24 7.51 -18.92
CA ASN A 173 6.69 7.09 -17.64
C ASN A 173 6.65 8.35 -16.73
N PRO A 174 5.48 8.72 -16.15
CA PRO A 174 5.38 9.94 -15.35
C PRO A 174 6.42 9.98 -14.22
N VAL A 175 6.76 8.84 -13.63
CA VAL A 175 7.85 8.73 -12.65
C VAL A 175 9.19 9.15 -13.26
N THR A 176 9.54 8.64 -14.43
CA THR A 176 10.78 8.99 -15.13
C THR A 176 10.80 10.48 -15.50
N ALA A 177 9.71 10.99 -16.09
CA ALA A 177 9.60 12.40 -16.46
C ALA A 177 9.76 13.33 -15.24
N LEU A 178 9.11 13.00 -14.12
CA LEU A 178 9.23 13.74 -12.86
C LEU A 178 10.65 13.69 -12.30
N ALA A 179 11.26 12.50 -12.30
CA ALA A 179 12.63 12.31 -11.84
C ALA A 179 13.63 13.15 -12.64
N GLU A 180 13.43 13.28 -13.96
CA GLU A 180 14.25 14.13 -14.82
C GLU A 180 14.16 15.62 -14.45
N THR A 181 12.99 16.10 -13.98
CA THR A 181 12.86 17.49 -13.48
C THR A 181 13.70 17.79 -12.23
N MET A 182 14.19 16.76 -11.55
CA MET A 182 15.04 16.85 -10.36
C MET A 182 16.48 16.38 -10.60
N ASN A 183 16.88 16.20 -11.87
CA ASN A 183 18.17 15.60 -12.21
C ASN A 183 19.39 16.37 -11.66
N ASP A 184 19.32 17.70 -11.57
CA ASP A 184 20.38 18.54 -10.98
C ASP A 184 20.60 18.27 -9.48
N TYR A 185 19.59 17.71 -8.80
CA TYR A 185 19.62 17.39 -7.38
C TYR A 185 19.87 15.91 -7.11
N LYS A 186 19.87 15.06 -8.14
CA LYS A 186 20.01 13.61 -8.03
C LYS A 186 21.33 13.18 -7.37
N GLN A 187 22.46 13.66 -7.88
CA GLN A 187 23.76 13.27 -7.31
C GLN A 187 23.95 13.81 -5.88
N PRO A 188 23.64 15.10 -5.59
CA PRO A 188 23.65 15.60 -4.21
C PRO A 188 22.76 14.79 -3.25
N PHE A 189 21.57 14.39 -3.69
CA PHE A 189 20.68 13.52 -2.92
C PHE A 189 21.33 12.16 -2.59
N ILE A 190 21.94 11.50 -3.58
CA ILE A 190 22.64 10.23 -3.37
C ILE A 190 23.77 10.41 -2.35
N ASP A 191 24.63 11.40 -2.55
CA ASP A 191 25.81 11.64 -1.70
C ASP A 191 25.43 11.97 -0.25
N ASP A 192 24.36 12.75 -0.07
CA ASP A 192 23.84 13.09 1.25
C ASP A 192 23.12 11.91 1.91
N THR A 193 22.39 11.10 1.15
CA THR A 193 21.74 9.90 1.67
C THR A 193 22.80 8.92 2.18
N VAL A 194 23.85 8.66 1.38
CA VAL A 194 24.98 7.79 1.77
C VAL A 194 25.64 8.27 3.06
N GLN A 195 25.80 9.58 3.26
CA GLN A 195 26.36 10.14 4.48
C GLN A 195 25.41 10.03 5.67
N LEU A 196 24.12 10.35 5.48
CA LEU A 196 23.14 10.38 6.56
C LEU A 196 22.82 8.96 7.09
N VAL A 197 22.76 7.96 6.21
CA VAL A 197 22.52 6.57 6.63
C VAL A 197 23.72 5.95 7.34
N ALA A 198 24.92 6.53 7.24
CA ALA A 198 26.09 6.08 7.98
C ALA A 198 26.00 6.35 9.50
N PHE A 199 25.13 7.25 9.93
CA PHE A 199 24.84 7.43 11.35
C PHE A 199 23.92 6.30 11.84
N LYS A 200 24.40 5.49 12.78
CA LYS A 200 23.59 4.47 13.46
C LYS A 200 22.66 5.10 14.50
N SER A 201 21.72 5.91 14.04
CA SER A 201 20.75 6.65 14.84
C SER A 201 19.62 5.75 15.38
N VAL A 202 19.97 4.57 15.87
CA VAL A 202 19.05 3.72 16.64
C VAL A 202 18.92 4.32 18.04
N LYS A 203 17.69 4.39 18.58
CA LYS A 203 17.45 4.89 19.94
C LYS A 203 18.38 4.21 20.95
N GLY A 204 19.22 5.02 21.58
CA GLY A 204 20.17 4.61 22.60
C GLY A 204 19.72 4.98 24.02
N ALA A 205 20.56 4.64 24.99
CA ALA A 205 20.37 5.12 26.36
C ALA A 205 20.48 6.65 26.41
N ALA A 206 19.53 7.28 27.12
CA ALA A 206 19.55 8.71 27.35
C ALA A 206 20.80 9.13 28.13
N VAL A 207 21.50 10.14 27.64
CA VAL A 207 22.62 10.80 28.33
C VAL A 207 22.42 12.31 28.32
N ASP A 208 23.23 13.04 29.10
CA ASP A 208 23.15 14.50 29.13
C ASP A 208 23.34 15.10 27.72
N GLY A 209 22.41 15.96 27.30
CA GLY A 209 22.37 16.51 25.95
C GLY A 209 21.95 15.56 24.83
N ALA A 210 21.68 14.27 25.08
CA ALA A 210 21.23 13.33 24.06
C ALA A 210 20.12 12.41 24.58
N PRO A 211 18.85 12.89 24.58
CA PRO A 211 17.71 12.18 25.15
C PRO A 211 17.43 10.80 24.53
N TYR A 212 17.83 10.61 23.27
CA TYR A 212 17.61 9.38 22.50
C TYR A 212 18.93 8.69 22.10
N GLY A 213 20.01 9.02 22.82
CA GLY A 213 21.35 8.50 22.58
C GLY A 213 22.22 9.41 21.68
N PRO A 214 23.56 9.32 21.78
CA PRO A 214 24.45 10.24 21.07
C PRO A 214 24.36 10.18 19.54
N GLU A 215 24.10 9.00 18.96
CA GLU A 215 24.12 8.83 17.50
C GLU A 215 22.92 9.48 16.81
N THR A 216 21.75 9.59 17.47
CA THR A 216 20.60 10.35 16.94
C THR A 216 20.92 11.85 16.90
N VAL A 217 21.60 12.37 17.93
CA VAL A 217 22.06 13.77 17.96
C VAL A 217 23.09 14.03 16.87
N ARG A 218 24.04 13.13 16.64
CA ARG A 218 25.03 13.28 15.56
C ARG A 218 24.39 13.31 14.18
N ALA A 219 23.37 12.48 13.94
CA ALA A 219 22.58 12.52 12.71
C ALA A 219 21.86 13.87 12.55
N LEU A 220 21.24 14.37 13.63
CA LEU A 220 20.58 15.68 13.64
C LEU A 220 21.55 16.83 13.36
N GLU A 221 22.69 16.86 14.04
CA GLU A 221 23.71 17.90 13.87
C GLU A 221 24.24 17.94 12.44
N TRP A 222 24.52 16.76 11.84
CA TRP A 222 24.91 16.68 10.43
C TRP A 222 23.80 17.18 9.52
N PHE A 223 22.54 16.77 9.76
CA PHE A 223 21.40 17.16 8.93
C PHE A 223 21.17 18.67 8.96
N LEU A 224 21.20 19.28 10.14
CA LEU A 224 21.05 20.73 10.31
C LEU A 224 22.20 21.49 9.65
N ALA A 225 23.45 21.08 9.87
CA ALA A 225 24.62 21.70 9.24
C ALA A 225 24.58 21.58 7.71
N ARG A 226 24.09 20.44 7.19
CA ARG A 226 23.91 20.25 5.75
C ARG A 226 22.84 21.19 5.20
N GLY A 227 21.71 21.35 5.90
CA GLY A 227 20.68 22.31 5.53
C GLY A 227 21.19 23.76 5.52
N GLU A 228 21.96 24.19 6.52
CA GLU A 228 22.60 25.52 6.52
C GLU A 228 23.52 25.71 5.31
N ALA A 229 24.31 24.70 4.97
CA ALA A 229 25.19 24.73 3.81
C ALA A 229 24.41 24.83 2.48
N LEU A 230 23.18 24.34 2.44
CA LEU A 230 22.26 24.46 1.29
C LEU A 230 21.47 25.78 1.29
N GLY A 231 21.62 26.62 2.33
CA GLY A 231 21.01 27.95 2.42
C GLY A 231 19.74 28.04 3.28
N PHE A 232 19.35 26.97 3.96
CA PHE A 232 18.21 26.97 4.87
C PHE A 232 18.56 27.62 6.21
N LYS A 233 17.55 28.17 6.89
CA LYS A 233 17.65 28.42 8.33
C LYS A 233 17.50 27.08 9.04
N ALA A 234 18.52 26.64 9.78
CA ALA A 234 18.46 25.42 10.57
C ALA A 234 18.27 25.74 12.05
N VAL A 235 17.44 24.95 12.73
CA VAL A 235 17.19 25.10 14.17
C VAL A 235 17.21 23.74 14.84
N ASN A 236 17.97 23.66 15.94
CA ASN A 236 17.97 22.51 16.83
C ASN A 236 16.99 22.75 17.99
N VAL A 237 16.07 21.81 18.20
CA VAL A 237 15.06 21.86 19.26
C VAL A 237 15.48 20.87 20.35
N ALA A 238 16.36 21.35 21.23
CA ALA A 238 16.81 20.66 22.44
C ALA A 238 17.35 19.23 22.22
N ASN A 239 17.97 18.96 21.07
CA ASN A 239 18.45 17.63 20.66
C ASN A 239 17.36 16.54 20.68
N ARG A 240 16.11 16.95 20.48
CA ARG A 240 14.95 16.05 20.36
C ARG A 240 14.35 16.09 18.96
N ALA A 241 14.35 17.27 18.37
CA ALA A 241 13.93 17.52 17.01
C ALA A 241 14.81 18.61 16.40
N GLY A 242 14.64 18.87 15.12
CA GLY A 242 15.14 20.07 14.49
C GLY A 242 14.33 20.42 13.25
N TYR A 243 14.63 21.55 12.64
CA TYR A 243 14.00 21.89 11.37
C TYR A 243 14.89 22.71 10.46
N LEU A 244 14.62 22.59 9.16
CA LEU A 244 15.13 23.45 8.10
C LEU A 244 13.98 24.32 7.59
N GLU A 245 14.22 25.62 7.40
CA GLU A 245 13.19 26.58 7.01
C GLU A 245 13.65 27.50 5.88
N MET A 246 12.73 27.80 4.95
CA MET A 246 12.87 28.85 3.95
C MET A 246 11.56 29.65 3.81
N GLY A 247 11.61 30.74 3.05
CA GLY A 247 10.44 31.59 2.82
C GLY A 247 10.15 32.55 3.98
N GLN A 248 9.01 33.21 3.90
CA GLN A 248 8.59 34.25 4.83
C GLN A 248 7.06 34.27 4.89
N GLY A 249 6.49 34.79 5.99
CA GLY A 249 5.03 34.84 6.17
C GLY A 249 4.63 34.51 7.61
N GLU A 250 3.41 34.84 7.97
CA GLU A 250 2.84 34.48 9.28
C GLU A 250 2.52 32.99 9.33
N ASP A 251 1.94 32.41 8.27
CA ASP A 251 1.65 30.98 8.22
C ASP A 251 2.88 30.14 7.83
N MET A 252 2.84 28.87 8.24
CA MET A 252 3.91 27.90 8.00
C MET A 252 3.36 26.56 7.49
N VAL A 253 3.90 26.08 6.38
CA VAL A 253 3.63 24.76 5.81
C VAL A 253 4.79 23.84 6.14
N ALA A 254 4.51 22.64 6.64
CA ALA A 254 5.55 21.68 7.03
C ALA A 254 5.54 20.38 6.23
N CYS A 255 6.74 19.82 5.99
CA CYS A 255 6.92 18.39 5.89
C CYS A 255 7.49 17.88 7.22
N VAL A 256 7.00 16.75 7.74
CA VAL A 256 7.47 16.15 8.98
C VAL A 256 8.07 14.77 8.69
N CYS A 257 9.30 14.55 9.16
CA CYS A 257 10.11 13.35 8.93
C CYS A 257 10.84 12.94 10.22
N HIS A 258 11.58 11.84 10.22
CA HIS A 258 12.47 11.45 11.32
C HIS A 258 13.86 10.98 10.86
N LEU A 259 14.81 11.00 11.80
CA LEU A 259 16.19 10.57 11.58
C LEU A 259 16.60 9.38 12.44
N ASP A 260 15.81 9.03 13.46
CA ASP A 260 15.99 7.75 14.15
C ASP A 260 15.54 6.59 13.28
N VAL A 261 16.11 5.41 13.54
CA VAL A 261 15.84 4.19 12.77
C VAL A 261 15.69 2.99 13.70
N VAL A 262 14.91 1.99 13.30
CA VAL A 262 14.89 0.69 14.00
C VAL A 262 16.25 -0.01 13.97
N PRO A 263 16.54 -0.90 14.95
CA PRO A 263 17.68 -1.82 14.84
C PRO A 263 17.70 -2.57 13.51
N ALA A 264 18.90 -2.84 12.97
CA ALA A 264 19.04 -3.52 11.69
C ALA A 264 18.53 -4.98 11.72
N GLY A 265 18.64 -5.66 12.87
CA GLY A 265 18.32 -7.08 12.97
C GLY A 265 19.31 -7.96 12.21
N ASP A 266 18.89 -9.20 11.93
CA ASP A 266 19.66 -10.20 11.17
C ASP A 266 19.24 -10.22 9.70
N GLY A 267 20.03 -10.89 8.84
CA GLY A 267 19.66 -11.17 7.44
C GLY A 267 20.22 -10.21 6.39
N TRP A 268 20.95 -9.16 6.80
CA TRP A 268 21.58 -8.21 5.89
C TRP A 268 22.69 -8.85 5.04
N THR A 269 22.75 -8.50 3.77
CA THR A 269 23.81 -8.94 2.85
C THR A 269 25.12 -8.16 3.00
N SER A 270 25.06 -6.96 3.58
CA SER A 270 26.21 -6.10 3.89
C SER A 270 26.01 -5.32 5.18
N ASP A 271 26.97 -4.46 5.55
CA ASP A 271 26.80 -3.57 6.71
C ASP A 271 25.58 -2.63 6.49
N PRO A 272 24.55 -2.66 7.35
CA PRO A 272 23.33 -1.86 7.20
C PRO A 272 23.56 -0.35 7.23
N PHE A 273 24.68 0.11 7.80
CA PHE A 273 25.04 1.53 7.90
C PHE A 273 26.17 1.91 6.93
N GLN A 274 26.45 1.08 5.93
CA GLN A 274 27.28 1.42 4.79
C GLN A 274 26.46 1.26 3.51
N ALA A 275 25.99 2.38 2.98
CA ALA A 275 25.15 2.38 1.79
C ALA A 275 25.83 1.67 0.60
N ARG A 276 25.08 0.76 -0.02
CA ARG A 276 25.43 0.16 -1.31
C ARG A 276 24.54 0.76 -2.40
N ILE A 277 25.14 1.18 -3.50
CA ILE A 277 24.40 1.64 -4.68
C ILE A 277 24.44 0.52 -5.72
N GLU A 278 23.29 -0.03 -6.04
CA GLU A 278 23.16 -1.19 -6.93
C GLU A 278 21.80 -1.11 -7.66
N ASP A 279 21.79 -1.37 -8.97
CA ASP A 279 20.57 -1.40 -9.79
C ASP A 279 19.64 -0.19 -9.63
N GLY A 280 20.22 1.01 -9.52
CA GLY A 280 19.46 2.26 -9.35
C GLY A 280 18.84 2.43 -7.97
N LYS A 281 19.24 1.63 -6.99
CA LYS A 281 18.79 1.67 -5.59
C LYS A 281 19.92 2.11 -4.67
N ILE A 282 19.56 2.78 -3.56
CA ILE A 282 20.44 2.98 -2.41
C ILE A 282 19.98 2.01 -1.33
N ILE A 283 20.82 1.05 -0.96
CA ILE A 283 20.53 -0.03 -0.02
C ILE A 283 21.26 0.27 1.30
N ALA A 284 20.51 0.57 2.35
CA ALA A 284 20.97 0.78 3.73
C ALA A 284 19.77 0.98 4.66
N ARG A 285 19.97 0.81 5.97
CA ARG A 285 18.95 1.12 6.97
C ARG A 285 18.67 2.62 6.98
N GLY A 286 17.41 2.98 6.91
CA GLY A 286 16.95 4.37 6.89
C GLY A 286 16.81 4.97 5.50
N THR A 287 17.09 4.21 4.44
CA THR A 287 16.96 4.70 3.07
C THR A 287 15.51 4.87 2.65
N SER A 288 14.62 3.95 3.04
CA SER A 288 13.17 4.07 2.80
C SER A 288 12.43 4.77 3.94
N ASP A 289 12.94 4.62 5.17
CA ASP A 289 12.25 5.02 6.39
C ASP A 289 13.27 5.50 7.47
N ASP A 290 13.52 6.79 7.64
CA ASP A 290 12.94 7.94 6.92
C ASP A 290 14.01 8.98 6.52
N LYS A 291 15.29 8.59 6.50
CA LYS A 291 16.38 9.50 6.11
C LYS A 291 16.36 9.85 4.63
N GLY A 292 16.02 8.89 3.78
CA GLY A 292 15.85 9.11 2.34
C GLY A 292 14.71 10.09 2.06
N PRO A 293 13.46 9.84 2.52
CA PRO A 293 12.36 10.76 2.31
C PRO A 293 12.57 12.14 2.97
N ALA A 294 13.22 12.22 4.14
CA ALA A 294 13.66 13.50 4.70
C ALA A 294 14.54 14.29 3.71
N LEU A 295 15.51 13.64 3.07
CA LEU A 295 16.36 14.27 2.06
C LEU A 295 15.60 14.58 0.75
N MET A 296 14.58 13.80 0.37
CA MET A 296 13.71 14.19 -0.75
C MET A 296 13.02 15.52 -0.48
N ALA A 297 12.50 15.71 0.74
CA ALA A 297 11.89 16.97 1.14
C ALA A 297 12.92 18.13 1.19
N VAL A 298 14.17 17.88 1.62
CA VAL A 298 15.26 18.87 1.54
C VAL A 298 15.46 19.32 0.09
N TYR A 299 15.59 18.37 -0.84
CA TYR A 299 15.88 18.68 -2.24
C TYR A 299 14.68 19.24 -3.00
N ALA A 300 13.46 18.88 -2.61
CA ALA A 300 12.23 19.53 -3.06
C ALA A 300 12.21 21.03 -2.71
N LEU A 301 12.51 21.37 -1.44
CA LEU A 301 12.62 22.76 -1.00
C LEU A 301 13.81 23.47 -1.66
N LYS A 302 14.93 22.78 -1.86
CA LYS A 302 16.10 23.36 -2.53
C LYS A 302 15.78 23.73 -3.98
N ALA A 303 15.04 22.89 -4.69
CA ALA A 303 14.57 23.19 -6.04
C ALA A 303 13.66 24.43 -6.09
N LEU A 304 12.81 24.62 -5.08
CA LEU A 304 12.00 25.85 -4.95
C LEU A 304 12.83 27.08 -4.60
N MET A 305 13.87 26.92 -3.76
CA MET A 305 14.80 27.99 -3.43
C MET A 305 15.59 28.48 -4.66
N ASP A 306 15.95 27.56 -5.55
CA ASP A 306 16.69 27.86 -6.76
C ASP A 306 15.82 28.41 -7.90
N ASP A 307 14.49 28.23 -7.82
CA ASP A 307 13.55 28.79 -8.79
C ASP A 307 13.29 30.29 -8.52
N PRO A 308 13.81 31.20 -9.35
CA PRO A 308 13.63 32.64 -9.14
C PRO A 308 12.18 33.09 -9.31
N SER A 309 11.32 32.31 -9.97
CA SER A 309 9.89 32.60 -10.16
C SER A 309 9.06 32.32 -8.90
N PHE A 310 9.53 31.45 -8.01
CA PHE A 310 8.84 31.16 -6.77
C PHE A 310 9.09 32.28 -5.74
N LYS A 311 8.00 32.80 -5.18
CA LYS A 311 7.99 33.83 -4.14
C LYS A 311 7.01 33.38 -3.06
N PRO A 312 7.47 32.54 -2.10
CA PRO A 312 6.57 31.99 -1.10
C PRO A 312 5.99 33.11 -0.23
N THR A 313 4.68 33.05 0.01
CA THR A 313 3.95 33.94 0.92
C THR A 313 3.85 33.37 2.33
N LYS A 314 4.23 32.09 2.49
CA LYS A 314 4.32 31.36 3.76
C LYS A 314 5.73 30.85 4.01
N ARG A 315 6.04 30.51 5.26
CA ARG A 315 7.26 29.78 5.60
C ARG A 315 7.10 28.31 5.22
N LEU A 316 8.13 27.72 4.65
CA LEU A 316 8.20 26.30 4.33
C LEU A 316 9.21 25.63 5.24
N ARG A 317 8.80 24.62 5.99
CA ARG A 317 9.60 23.97 7.02
C ARG A 317 9.68 22.47 6.80
N LEU A 318 10.87 21.90 6.96
CA LEU A 318 11.06 20.46 7.12
C LEU A 318 11.41 20.20 8.58
N ILE A 319 10.53 19.52 9.32
CA ILE A 319 10.69 19.17 10.72
C ILE A 319 11.19 17.72 10.79
N VAL A 320 12.23 17.48 11.59
CA VAL A 320 12.79 16.14 11.81
C VAL A 320 12.75 15.75 13.30
N GLY A 321 12.21 14.57 13.61
CA GLY A 321 12.25 13.95 14.93
C GLY A 321 13.39 12.93 15.10
N LEU A 322 13.59 12.49 16.34
CA LEU A 322 14.65 11.55 16.75
C LEU A 322 14.16 10.39 17.62
N ASP A 323 12.85 10.12 17.61
CA ASP A 323 12.25 9.09 18.46
C ASP A 323 10.94 8.52 17.87
N GLU A 324 10.72 8.63 16.56
CA GLU A 324 9.49 8.16 15.92
C GLU A 324 9.26 6.67 16.21
N GLU A 325 10.30 5.88 15.94
CA GLU A 325 10.31 4.42 15.94
C GLU A 325 10.15 3.81 17.34
N SER A 326 10.02 4.68 18.35
CA SER A 326 9.98 4.35 19.77
C SER A 326 8.96 5.18 20.55
N GLY A 327 7.95 5.71 19.85
CA GLY A 327 6.77 6.34 20.44
C GLY A 327 6.69 7.85 20.31
N SER A 328 7.50 8.46 19.43
CA SER A 328 7.38 9.85 18.97
C SER A 328 7.45 10.93 20.05
N SER A 329 8.10 10.66 21.19
CA SER A 329 8.20 11.64 22.30
C SER A 329 8.97 12.91 21.91
N CYS A 330 9.71 12.87 20.80
CA CYS A 330 10.36 14.01 20.19
C CYS A 330 9.35 15.05 19.66
N MET A 331 8.25 14.60 19.04
CA MET A 331 7.21 15.49 18.50
C MET A 331 6.28 16.00 19.60
N ASP A 332 6.01 15.20 20.64
CA ASP A 332 5.34 15.69 21.84
C ASP A 332 6.07 16.92 22.42
N TYR A 333 7.40 16.89 22.41
CA TYR A 333 8.22 18.02 22.81
C TYR A 333 8.10 19.17 21.81
N TYR A 334 8.26 18.90 20.50
CA TYR A 334 8.15 19.92 19.46
C TYR A 334 6.82 20.69 19.54
N VAL A 335 5.69 19.98 19.56
CA VAL A 335 4.33 20.55 19.61
C VAL A 335 4.11 21.47 20.82
N ARG A 336 4.82 21.24 21.93
CA ARG A 336 4.71 22.07 23.15
C ARG A 336 5.62 23.30 23.16
N HIS A 337 6.66 23.34 22.33
CA HIS A 337 7.72 24.35 22.40
C HIS A 337 7.90 25.15 21.12
N GLU A 338 7.42 24.63 19.99
CA GLU A 338 7.57 25.24 18.67
C GLU A 338 6.20 25.53 18.05
N GLU A 339 6.23 26.29 16.96
CA GLU A 339 5.04 26.62 16.18
C GLU A 339 4.47 25.40 15.45
N ILE A 340 3.14 25.29 15.49
CA ILE A 340 2.36 24.26 14.79
C ILE A 340 2.10 24.70 13.34
N PRO A 341 2.35 23.83 12.34
CA PRO A 341 2.05 24.15 10.95
C PRO A 341 0.57 24.42 10.73
N SER A 342 0.26 25.34 9.83
CA SER A 342 -1.12 25.59 9.38
C SER A 342 -1.62 24.46 8.46
N ALA A 343 -0.70 23.81 7.75
CA ALA A 343 -0.94 22.69 6.85
C ALA A 343 0.38 21.96 6.60
N GLY A 344 0.32 20.70 6.19
CA GLY A 344 1.53 19.97 5.83
C GLY A 344 1.30 18.50 5.59
N PHE A 345 2.40 17.80 5.41
CA PHE A 345 2.39 16.37 5.20
C PHE A 345 3.58 15.69 5.88
N THR A 346 3.54 14.38 6.00
CA THR A 346 4.72 13.57 6.33
C THR A 346 5.08 12.74 5.12
N ALA A 347 6.40 12.64 4.87
CA ALA A 347 6.97 11.77 3.85
C ALA A 347 7.30 10.36 4.40
N ASP A 348 6.61 9.97 5.47
CA ASP A 348 6.68 8.64 6.08
C ASP A 348 5.36 7.89 5.83
N ALA A 349 5.07 7.65 4.54
CA ALA A 349 3.83 7.06 4.06
C ALA A 349 3.93 6.53 2.62
N GLU A 350 2.77 6.26 2.03
CA GLU A 350 2.60 5.89 0.63
C GLU A 350 1.74 6.94 -0.08
N PHE A 351 1.81 6.95 -1.41
CA PHE A 351 0.86 7.63 -2.27
C PHE A 351 -0.28 6.67 -2.64
N PRO A 352 -1.52 7.16 -2.81
CA PRO A 352 -1.98 8.55 -2.67
C PRO A 352 -2.11 9.01 -1.20
N ALA A 353 -2.53 10.25 -0.96
CA ALA A 353 -2.64 10.81 0.39
C ALA A 353 -3.58 10.02 1.32
N ILE A 354 -3.22 9.97 2.59
CA ILE A 354 -4.01 9.36 3.66
C ILE A 354 -4.77 10.47 4.38
N TYR A 355 -6.10 10.49 4.25
CA TYR A 355 -6.94 11.51 4.89
C TYR A 355 -7.41 11.11 6.30
N ALA A 356 -7.45 9.81 6.57
CA ALA A 356 -7.95 9.27 7.82
C ALA A 356 -7.18 8.01 8.23
N GLU A 357 -6.94 7.91 9.53
CA GLU A 357 -6.29 6.78 10.15
C GLU A 357 -7.11 6.34 11.37
N LYS A 358 -7.54 5.09 11.39
CA LYS A 358 -8.38 4.52 12.47
C LYS A 358 -7.75 4.72 13.85
N GLY A 359 -8.56 4.89 14.88
CA GLY A 359 -8.03 4.88 16.24
C GLY A 359 -7.45 3.50 16.59
N ILE A 360 -6.43 3.47 17.44
CA ILE A 360 -5.78 2.24 17.88
C ILE A 360 -5.87 2.19 19.39
N THR A 361 -6.64 1.24 19.92
CA THR A 361 -6.65 0.97 21.36
C THR A 361 -6.19 -0.46 21.61
N ARG A 362 -5.41 -0.66 22.66
CA ARG A 362 -4.99 -2.00 23.09
C ARG A 362 -5.54 -2.27 24.46
N ILE A 363 -6.28 -3.37 24.56
CA ILE A 363 -6.99 -3.79 25.76
C ILE A 363 -6.31 -5.05 26.28
N GLU A 364 -6.00 -5.08 27.55
CA GLU A 364 -5.60 -6.29 28.27
C GLU A 364 -6.79 -6.77 29.11
N LEU A 365 -7.21 -8.01 28.89
CA LEU A 365 -8.11 -8.71 29.80
C LEU A 365 -7.26 -9.62 30.68
N SER A 366 -7.44 -9.53 32.00
CA SER A 366 -6.73 -10.39 32.95
C SER A 366 -7.64 -10.95 34.04
N MET A 367 -7.27 -12.09 34.61
CA MET A 367 -8.02 -12.75 35.68
C MET A 367 -7.06 -13.48 36.62
N PRO A 368 -7.03 -13.14 37.92
CA PRO A 368 -6.29 -13.90 38.91
C PRO A 368 -6.77 -15.35 38.97
N ARG A 369 -5.83 -16.28 39.17
CA ARG A 369 -6.08 -17.72 39.23
C ARG A 369 -5.54 -18.30 40.53
N ASP A 370 -6.08 -19.44 40.94
CA ASP A 370 -5.60 -20.18 42.11
C ASP A 370 -5.00 -21.55 41.76
N GLY A 371 -4.97 -21.91 40.48
CA GLY A 371 -4.38 -23.15 39.95
C GLY A 371 -5.35 -24.33 39.96
N SER A 372 -6.58 -24.13 40.44
CA SER A 372 -7.65 -25.14 40.39
C SER A 372 -8.25 -25.28 38.99
N GLU A 373 -8.02 -24.31 38.11
CA GLU A 373 -8.55 -24.30 36.76
C GLU A 373 -7.95 -25.42 35.88
N PRO A 374 -8.70 -25.93 34.88
CA PRO A 374 -8.26 -27.04 34.06
C PRO A 374 -7.11 -26.69 33.11
N VAL A 375 -6.98 -25.44 32.68
CA VAL A 375 -5.82 -24.97 31.91
C VAL A 375 -4.70 -24.60 32.90
N LYS A 376 -3.54 -25.24 32.83
CA LYS A 376 -2.43 -24.96 33.77
C LYS A 376 -1.52 -23.86 33.25
N SER A 377 -1.26 -23.85 31.95
CA SER A 377 -0.53 -22.76 31.33
C SER A 377 -0.89 -22.59 29.87
N ALA A 378 -0.67 -21.40 29.34
CA ALA A 378 -0.75 -21.14 27.91
C ALA A 378 0.18 -20.00 27.52
N LYS A 379 0.70 -20.04 26.32
CA LYS A 379 1.47 -18.94 25.72
C LYS A 379 1.20 -18.88 24.24
N GLY A 380 0.95 -17.69 23.72
CA GLY A 380 0.75 -17.49 22.28
C GLY A 380 1.00 -16.06 21.85
N GLY A 381 1.36 -15.90 20.59
CA GLY A 381 1.65 -14.60 19.99
C GLY A 381 3.00 -13.99 20.39
N GLU A 382 3.48 -13.09 19.54
CA GLU A 382 4.79 -12.43 19.69
C GLU A 382 4.64 -10.91 19.91
N ALA A 383 3.57 -10.31 19.38
CA ALA A 383 3.28 -8.88 19.51
C ALA A 383 1.77 -8.61 19.39
N LEU A 384 1.30 -7.54 20.05
CA LEU A 384 -0.13 -7.15 20.04
C LEU A 384 -0.62 -6.76 18.64
N ASN A 385 0.22 -6.13 17.83
CA ASN A 385 -0.09 -5.68 16.48
C ASN A 385 0.05 -6.77 15.41
N MET A 386 0.21 -8.04 15.79
CA MET A 386 0.29 -9.18 14.86
C MET A 386 -0.73 -10.26 15.21
N VAL A 387 -1.31 -10.89 14.18
CA VAL A 387 -2.09 -12.12 14.33
C VAL A 387 -1.17 -13.24 14.80
N ALA A 388 -1.54 -13.90 15.90
CA ALA A 388 -0.70 -14.94 16.49
C ALA A 388 -0.62 -16.18 15.60
N ALA A 389 0.57 -16.49 15.09
CA ALA A 389 0.81 -17.67 14.26
C ALA A 389 0.90 -18.98 15.07
N LYS A 390 1.17 -18.90 16.38
CA LYS A 390 1.30 -20.06 17.27
C LYS A 390 0.73 -19.79 18.66
N ALA A 391 0.14 -20.82 19.24
CA ALA A 391 -0.25 -20.86 20.64
C ALA A 391 -0.07 -22.29 21.20
N ALA A 392 0.40 -22.38 22.44
CA ALA A 392 0.57 -23.64 23.16
C ALA A 392 -0.19 -23.59 24.48
N PHE A 393 -0.80 -24.71 24.85
CA PHE A 393 -1.63 -24.87 26.04
C PHE A 393 -1.30 -26.17 26.75
N SER A 394 -1.26 -26.11 28.07
CA SER A 394 -1.14 -27.24 28.97
C SER A 394 -2.46 -27.42 29.69
N VAL A 395 -3.17 -28.51 29.44
CA VAL A 395 -4.53 -28.76 29.94
C VAL A 395 -4.56 -30.05 30.76
N GLU A 396 -5.09 -29.98 31.98
CA GLU A 396 -5.29 -31.13 32.85
C GLU A 396 -6.50 -31.95 32.38
N GLY A 397 -6.32 -33.25 32.13
CA GLY A 397 -7.35 -34.23 31.81
C GLY A 397 -8.15 -34.70 33.02
N LEU A 398 -9.16 -35.55 32.79
CA LEU A 398 -10.02 -36.08 33.85
C LEU A 398 -9.31 -37.02 34.83
N ASP A 399 -8.21 -37.62 34.39
CA ASP A 399 -7.36 -38.51 35.20
C ASP A 399 -6.25 -37.74 35.94
N GLY A 400 -6.22 -36.41 35.85
CA GLY A 400 -5.19 -35.54 36.42
C GLY A 400 -3.89 -35.51 35.62
N SER A 401 -3.81 -36.20 34.47
CA SER A 401 -2.68 -36.06 33.56
C SER A 401 -2.71 -34.70 32.85
N VAL A 402 -1.56 -34.14 32.51
CA VAL A 402 -1.46 -32.86 31.80
C VAL A 402 -1.06 -33.12 30.37
N ALA A 403 -1.88 -32.63 29.43
CA ALA A 403 -1.66 -32.75 28.00
C ALA A 403 -1.26 -31.41 27.40
N GLU A 404 -0.17 -31.40 26.62
CA GLU A 404 0.26 -30.27 25.82
C GLU A 404 -0.46 -30.27 24.46
N GLN A 405 -0.98 -29.11 24.08
CA GLN A 405 -1.68 -28.89 22.82
C GLN A 405 -1.11 -27.64 22.14
N THR A 406 -0.78 -27.75 20.86
CA THR A 406 -0.27 -26.65 20.04
C THR A 406 -1.22 -26.36 18.89
N PHE A 407 -1.43 -25.08 18.63
CA PHE A 407 -2.26 -24.58 17.55
C PHE A 407 -1.38 -23.72 16.64
N ASP A 408 -1.43 -24.03 15.35
CA ASP A 408 -0.80 -23.25 14.30
C ASP A 408 -1.83 -22.35 13.61
N GLY A 409 -1.32 -21.23 13.13
CA GLY A 409 -2.06 -20.19 12.46
C GLY A 409 -1.21 -19.52 11.39
N LYS A 410 -1.67 -18.36 10.93
CA LYS A 410 -1.02 -17.58 9.88
C LYS A 410 -0.86 -16.14 10.38
N PRO A 411 0.37 -15.60 10.42
CA PRO A 411 0.57 -14.21 10.83
C PRO A 411 0.00 -13.24 9.79
N ALA A 412 -0.47 -12.11 10.27
CA ALA A 412 -0.91 -10.95 9.50
C ALA A 412 -0.86 -9.71 10.41
N HIS A 413 -0.97 -8.51 9.83
CA HIS A 413 -1.03 -7.28 10.60
C HIS A 413 -2.39 -7.14 11.33
N ALA A 414 -2.41 -6.58 12.55
CA ALA A 414 -3.63 -6.43 13.34
C ALA A 414 -4.71 -5.52 12.70
N SER A 415 -4.35 -4.71 11.71
CA SER A 415 -5.32 -3.92 10.94
C SER A 415 -6.03 -4.71 9.84
N THR A 416 -5.53 -5.89 9.49
CA THR A 416 -6.09 -6.79 8.47
C THR A 416 -6.10 -8.24 8.98
N PRO A 417 -6.68 -8.51 10.16
CA PRO A 417 -6.62 -9.82 10.79
C PRO A 417 -7.29 -10.93 9.96
N GLU A 418 -8.18 -10.57 9.02
CA GLU A 418 -8.82 -11.46 8.05
C GLU A 418 -7.85 -12.13 7.07
N LEU A 419 -6.64 -11.57 6.88
CA LEU A 419 -5.59 -12.19 6.06
C LEU A 419 -4.79 -13.25 6.83
N GLY A 420 -4.91 -13.22 8.15
CA GLY A 420 -4.27 -14.14 9.08
C GLY A 420 -5.20 -15.25 9.53
N ASP A 421 -4.71 -16.03 10.48
CA ASP A 421 -5.43 -17.16 11.03
C ASP A 421 -4.98 -17.33 12.50
N ASN A 422 -5.81 -16.91 13.44
CA ASN A 422 -5.36 -16.63 14.81
C ASN A 422 -5.26 -17.90 15.68
N ALA A 423 -4.04 -18.34 15.96
CA ALA A 423 -3.77 -19.54 16.75
C ALA A 423 -4.25 -19.46 18.21
N ILE A 424 -4.24 -18.25 18.81
CA ILE A 424 -4.72 -18.05 20.18
C ILE A 424 -6.23 -18.28 20.24
N ALA A 425 -6.99 -17.59 19.40
CA ALA A 425 -8.45 -17.68 19.38
C ALA A 425 -8.91 -19.12 19.12
N LYS A 426 -8.30 -19.80 18.14
CA LYS A 426 -8.53 -21.23 17.88
C LYS A 426 -8.31 -22.10 19.11
N GLY A 427 -7.15 -21.97 19.75
CA GLY A 427 -6.80 -22.81 20.89
C GLY A 427 -7.74 -22.58 22.07
N MET A 428 -8.03 -21.32 22.39
CA MET A 428 -8.97 -20.94 23.46
C MET A 428 -10.36 -21.54 23.21
N LEU A 429 -10.91 -21.40 22.00
CA LEU A 429 -12.23 -21.91 21.66
C LEU A 429 -12.29 -23.45 21.63
N ALA A 430 -11.28 -24.10 21.07
CA ALA A 430 -11.21 -25.56 20.99
C ALA A 430 -11.10 -26.19 22.39
N ILE A 431 -10.25 -25.64 23.25
CA ILE A 431 -10.08 -26.12 24.63
C ILE A 431 -11.35 -25.88 25.44
N ARG A 432 -11.95 -24.68 25.33
CA ARG A 432 -13.22 -24.39 26.00
C ARG A 432 -14.32 -25.38 25.59
N ALA A 433 -14.46 -25.67 24.30
CA ALA A 433 -15.42 -26.64 23.81
C ALA A 433 -15.16 -28.04 24.40
N SER A 434 -13.90 -28.49 24.40
CA SER A 434 -13.51 -29.79 24.98
C SER A 434 -13.79 -29.88 26.49
N LEU A 435 -13.58 -28.79 27.25
CA LEU A 435 -13.90 -28.74 28.67
C LEU A 435 -15.42 -28.82 28.89
N ALA A 436 -16.21 -28.11 28.08
CA ALA A 436 -17.66 -28.08 28.18
C ALA A 436 -18.30 -29.46 27.92
N GLU A 437 -17.77 -30.25 26.98
CA GLU A 437 -18.19 -31.64 26.73
C GLU A 437 -18.08 -32.52 27.98
N HIS A 438 -17.13 -32.20 28.86
CA HIS A 438 -16.88 -32.91 30.11
C HIS A 438 -17.41 -32.16 31.34
N GLN A 439 -18.29 -31.17 31.15
CA GLN A 439 -18.88 -30.35 32.22
C GLN A 439 -17.85 -29.64 33.11
N ARG A 440 -16.67 -29.36 32.57
CA ARG A 440 -15.62 -28.55 33.20
C ARG A 440 -15.65 -27.15 32.63
N LYS A 441 -15.14 -26.19 33.40
CA LYS A 441 -15.12 -24.77 33.04
C LYS A 441 -13.77 -24.16 33.37
N ASP A 442 -13.44 -23.13 32.61
CA ASP A 442 -12.38 -22.18 32.90
C ASP A 442 -12.97 -20.80 32.64
N GLU A 443 -13.21 -20.02 33.70
CA GLU A 443 -13.98 -18.78 33.62
C GLU A 443 -13.32 -17.75 32.69
N PHE A 444 -11.99 -17.77 32.57
CA PHE A 444 -11.26 -16.90 31.66
C PHE A 444 -11.50 -17.29 30.19
N LEU A 445 -11.48 -18.58 29.87
CA LEU A 445 -11.79 -19.07 28.52
C LEU A 445 -13.27 -18.83 28.17
N ASP A 446 -14.18 -18.99 29.13
CA ASP A 446 -15.59 -18.68 28.93
C ASP A 446 -15.81 -17.18 28.69
N ALA A 447 -15.17 -16.30 29.47
CA ALA A 447 -15.24 -14.86 29.24
C ALA A 447 -14.63 -14.45 27.89
N PHE A 448 -13.50 -15.04 27.51
CA PHE A 448 -12.92 -14.84 26.19
C PHE A 448 -13.90 -15.25 25.08
N ALA A 449 -14.49 -16.44 25.15
CA ALA A 449 -15.36 -16.95 24.10
C ALA A 449 -16.66 -16.16 23.96
N ASP A 450 -17.20 -15.66 25.08
CA ASP A 450 -18.48 -14.94 25.08
C ASP A 450 -18.36 -13.47 24.64
N PHE A 451 -17.18 -12.84 24.79
CA PHE A 451 -16.98 -11.43 24.46
C PHE A 451 -16.04 -11.18 23.29
N VAL A 452 -15.07 -12.06 23.02
CA VAL A 452 -14.02 -11.84 22.01
C VAL A 452 -14.08 -12.92 20.94
N GLY A 453 -13.95 -14.18 21.33
CA GLY A 453 -13.99 -15.33 20.44
C GLY A 453 -13.01 -15.23 19.27
N ASP A 454 -13.45 -15.66 18.09
CA ASP A 454 -12.78 -15.49 16.81
C ASP A 454 -13.34 -14.30 16.00
N ASN A 455 -14.09 -13.40 16.66
CA ASN A 455 -14.74 -12.28 16.02
C ASN A 455 -13.72 -11.19 15.66
N LEU A 456 -13.53 -10.98 14.35
CA LEU A 456 -12.58 -10.01 13.83
C LEU A 456 -13.05 -8.54 13.93
N HIS A 457 -14.27 -8.29 14.41
CA HIS A 457 -14.89 -6.96 14.41
C HIS A 457 -15.46 -6.54 15.78
N GLY A 458 -15.44 -7.42 16.79
CA GLY A 458 -15.83 -7.11 18.16
C GLY A 458 -17.33 -6.90 18.35
N THR A 459 -18.18 -7.69 17.69
CA THR A 459 -19.64 -7.59 17.84
C THR A 459 -20.08 -7.77 19.31
N ASP A 460 -19.53 -8.76 20.01
CA ASP A 460 -19.87 -9.03 21.42
C ASP A 460 -19.18 -8.06 22.39
N LEU A 461 -18.17 -7.33 21.92
CA LEU A 461 -17.59 -6.16 22.62
C LEU A 461 -18.40 -4.88 22.40
N GLY A 462 -19.41 -4.88 21.53
CA GLY A 462 -20.23 -3.70 21.20
C GLY A 462 -19.52 -2.68 20.30
N ILE A 463 -18.42 -3.07 19.65
CA ILE A 463 -17.56 -2.16 18.85
C ILE A 463 -17.56 -2.45 17.36
N ASP A 464 -18.41 -3.37 16.89
CA ASP A 464 -18.58 -3.68 15.47
C ASP A 464 -19.28 -2.51 14.76
N PHE A 465 -18.46 -1.61 14.22
CA PHE A 465 -18.88 -0.34 13.65
C PHE A 465 -18.17 -0.11 12.32
N THR A 466 -18.77 0.65 11.41
CA THR A 466 -18.22 0.97 10.09
C THR A 466 -18.54 2.41 9.72
N ASP A 467 -17.53 3.15 9.27
CA ASP A 467 -17.68 4.43 8.57
C ASP A 467 -16.79 4.47 7.31
N GLU A 468 -16.56 5.66 6.74
CA GLU A 468 -15.71 5.86 5.55
C GLU A 468 -14.24 5.45 5.73
N SER A 469 -13.76 5.38 6.97
CA SER A 469 -12.42 4.89 7.32
C SER A 469 -12.34 3.36 7.39
N GLY A 470 -13.47 2.67 7.22
CA GLY A 470 -13.59 1.21 7.21
C GLY A 470 -14.27 0.65 8.46
N ARG A 471 -14.30 -0.68 8.58
CA ARG A 471 -14.91 -1.41 9.71
C ARG A 471 -13.93 -1.61 10.87
N THR A 472 -14.41 -1.67 12.11
CA THR A 472 -13.58 -2.05 13.27
C THR A 472 -12.87 -3.38 13.02
N THR A 473 -11.60 -3.48 13.41
CA THR A 473 -10.88 -4.76 13.46
C THR A 473 -10.42 -5.09 14.87
N VAL A 474 -10.48 -6.37 15.24
CA VAL A 474 -10.07 -6.91 16.53
C VAL A 474 -9.07 -8.03 16.29
N ASN A 475 -7.89 -7.90 16.89
CA ASN A 475 -6.84 -8.91 16.85
C ASN A 475 -6.46 -9.35 18.26
N VAL A 476 -6.43 -10.66 18.49
CA VAL A 476 -5.88 -11.26 19.69
C VAL A 476 -4.39 -11.52 19.48
N GLY A 477 -3.54 -10.63 19.98
CA GLY A 477 -2.11 -10.63 19.64
C GLY A 477 -1.20 -11.34 20.65
N MET A 478 -1.61 -11.44 21.92
CA MET A 478 -0.79 -12.09 22.95
C MET A 478 -1.64 -12.84 23.98
N LEU A 479 -1.16 -14.00 24.41
CA LEU A 479 -1.75 -14.80 25.47
C LEU A 479 -0.67 -15.24 26.47
N THR A 480 -0.96 -15.14 27.75
CA THR A 480 -0.20 -15.79 28.82
C THR A 480 -1.15 -16.30 29.90
N ILE A 481 -1.12 -17.60 30.18
CA ILE A 481 -1.83 -18.22 31.30
C ILE A 481 -0.81 -18.94 32.18
N THR A 482 -0.96 -18.79 33.49
CA THR A 482 -0.19 -19.46 34.54
C THR A 482 -1.14 -19.89 35.67
N ASP A 483 -0.65 -20.67 36.63
CA ASP A 483 -1.44 -21.05 37.81
C ASP A 483 -1.92 -19.86 38.68
N LYS A 484 -1.35 -18.67 38.48
CA LYS A 484 -1.66 -17.48 39.30
C LYS A 484 -2.46 -16.41 38.56
N ASP A 485 -2.43 -16.44 37.24
CA ASP A 485 -2.96 -15.35 36.43
C ASP A 485 -3.14 -15.77 34.97
N ALA A 486 -4.18 -15.25 34.33
CA ALA A 486 -4.38 -15.30 32.89
C ALA A 486 -4.46 -13.89 32.33
N ARG A 487 -3.80 -13.64 31.19
CA ARG A 487 -3.79 -12.37 30.46
C ARG A 487 -3.92 -12.60 28.98
N ILE A 488 -4.73 -11.78 28.33
CA ILE A 488 -4.83 -11.72 26.88
C ILE A 488 -4.82 -10.28 26.42
N GLY A 489 -3.99 -10.00 25.43
CA GLY A 489 -3.84 -8.68 24.83
C GLY A 489 -4.53 -8.61 23.48
N ILE A 490 -5.37 -7.59 23.32
CA ILE A 490 -6.25 -7.37 22.18
C ILE A 490 -5.91 -6.02 21.56
N ASP A 491 -5.62 -6.00 20.27
CA ASP A 491 -5.40 -4.79 19.48
C ASP A 491 -6.69 -4.49 18.69
N VAL A 492 -7.24 -3.30 18.87
CA VAL A 492 -8.48 -2.85 18.26
C VAL A 492 -8.19 -1.64 17.38
N ARG A 493 -8.53 -1.74 16.09
CA ARG A 493 -8.55 -0.62 15.16
C ARG A 493 -9.98 -0.17 14.95
N TYR A 494 -10.31 1.03 15.39
CA TYR A 494 -11.70 1.52 15.39
C TYR A 494 -11.90 2.71 14.44
N PRO A 495 -13.06 2.80 13.76
CA PRO A 495 -13.32 3.85 12.79
C PRO A 495 -13.30 5.25 13.41
N VAL A 496 -12.95 6.25 12.59
CA VAL A 496 -12.63 7.61 13.05
C VAL A 496 -13.79 8.35 13.71
N THR A 497 -15.03 7.91 13.47
CA THR A 497 -16.23 8.50 14.09
C THR A 497 -16.71 7.76 15.35
N LEU A 498 -16.06 6.65 15.73
CA LEU A 498 -16.45 5.87 16.91
C LEU A 498 -15.79 6.41 18.19
N SER A 499 -16.61 6.70 19.22
CA SER A 499 -16.12 6.88 20.60
C SER A 499 -15.85 5.52 21.22
N ILE A 500 -14.59 5.06 21.19
CA ILE A 500 -14.21 3.73 21.66
C ILE A 500 -14.48 3.54 23.17
N VAL A 501 -14.33 4.60 23.96
CA VAL A 501 -14.56 4.58 25.41
C VAL A 501 -16.04 4.31 25.71
N ASP A 502 -16.95 4.98 25.00
CA ASP A 502 -18.39 4.80 25.20
C ASP A 502 -18.84 3.44 24.66
N ALA A 503 -18.31 3.03 23.49
CA ALA A 503 -18.68 1.77 22.85
C ALA A 503 -18.29 0.54 23.69
N LEU A 504 -17.13 0.56 24.36
CA LEU A 504 -16.66 -0.53 25.22
C LEU A 504 -17.29 -0.55 26.62
N ALA A 505 -18.01 0.50 27.02
CA ALA A 505 -18.43 0.69 28.41
C ALA A 505 -19.29 -0.47 28.94
N ASP A 506 -20.18 -1.01 28.11
CA ASP A 506 -21.11 -2.08 28.49
C ASP A 506 -20.40 -3.43 28.58
N ALA A 507 -19.57 -3.76 27.58
CA ALA A 507 -18.75 -4.97 27.57
C ALA A 507 -17.77 -4.99 28.74
N LYS A 508 -17.12 -3.85 29.04
CA LYS A 508 -16.24 -3.70 30.19
C LYS A 508 -16.96 -4.03 31.50
N ARG A 509 -18.14 -3.46 31.75
CA ARG A 509 -18.93 -3.75 32.97
C ARG A 509 -19.32 -5.23 33.06
N ALA A 510 -19.66 -5.85 31.93
CA ALA A 510 -20.06 -7.25 31.90
C ALA A 510 -18.87 -8.21 32.13
N LEU A 511 -17.69 -7.89 31.60
CA LEU A 511 -16.43 -8.59 31.88
C LEU A 511 -16.02 -8.45 33.36
N GLU A 512 -16.06 -7.23 33.90
CA GLU A 512 -15.74 -6.96 35.31
C GLU A 512 -16.68 -7.69 36.27
N ALA A 513 -17.97 -7.82 35.93
CA ALA A 513 -18.93 -8.61 36.70
C ALA A 513 -18.60 -10.11 36.76
N ARG A 514 -17.76 -10.62 35.83
CA ARG A 514 -17.25 -12.00 35.81
C ARG A 514 -15.87 -12.13 36.47
N GLY A 515 -15.35 -11.07 37.09
CA GLY A 515 -14.02 -11.07 37.71
C GLY A 515 -12.87 -10.87 36.72
N VAL A 516 -13.15 -10.46 35.48
CA VAL A 516 -12.12 -10.05 34.51
C VAL A 516 -11.73 -8.60 34.77
N ILE A 517 -10.44 -8.34 34.92
CA ILE A 517 -9.88 -6.99 34.97
C ILE A 517 -9.62 -6.52 33.54
N VAL A 518 -10.18 -5.36 33.18
CA VAL A 518 -10.06 -4.78 31.83
C VAL A 518 -9.23 -3.49 31.88
N ASN A 519 -8.03 -3.53 31.30
CA ASN A 519 -7.13 -2.39 31.25
C ASN A 519 -6.91 -1.91 29.82
N THR A 520 -6.96 -0.60 29.60
CA THR A 520 -6.41 0.00 28.37
C THR A 520 -4.92 0.22 28.58
N VAL A 521 -4.09 -0.50 27.84
CA VAL A 521 -2.62 -0.43 27.98
C VAL A 521 -1.98 0.49 26.94
N HIS A 522 -2.72 0.85 25.90
CA HIS A 522 -2.31 1.83 24.89
C HIS A 522 -3.56 2.43 24.25
N ASP A 523 -3.55 3.73 24.00
CA ASP A 523 -4.61 4.43 23.30
C ASP A 523 -4.03 5.49 22.38
N MET A 524 -4.41 5.43 21.10
CA MET A 524 -4.03 6.38 20.07
C MET A 524 -5.32 6.80 19.34
N PRO A 525 -5.83 8.01 19.64
CA PRO A 525 -7.07 8.52 19.05
C PRO A 525 -7.00 8.58 17.52
N PRO A 526 -8.12 8.43 16.80
CA PRO A 526 -8.16 8.50 15.34
C PRO A 526 -7.65 9.84 14.81
N LEU A 527 -7.05 9.81 13.62
CA LEU A 527 -6.76 11.00 12.82
C LEU A 527 -7.80 11.08 11.71
N ASN A 528 -8.51 12.19 11.58
CA ASN A 528 -9.39 12.46 10.44
C ASN A 528 -9.25 13.92 10.03
N LEU A 529 -8.64 14.14 8.87
CA LEU A 529 -8.48 15.47 8.29
C LEU A 529 -9.68 15.85 7.40
N GLY A 530 -10.56 14.90 7.11
CA GLY A 530 -11.65 15.03 6.15
C GLY A 530 -11.15 14.88 4.72
N LYS A 531 -11.75 13.93 3.97
CA LYS A 531 -11.42 13.65 2.56
C LYS A 531 -11.53 14.90 1.66
N ASP A 532 -12.42 15.81 2.04
CA ASP A 532 -12.75 17.05 1.33
C ASP A 532 -12.04 18.30 1.89
N SER A 533 -11.12 18.15 2.84
CA SER A 533 -10.36 19.28 3.35
C SER A 533 -9.50 19.91 2.27
N GLU A 534 -9.21 21.20 2.44
CA GLU A 534 -8.34 21.94 1.52
C GLU A 534 -6.99 21.26 1.37
N LEU A 535 -6.37 20.85 2.49
CA LEU A 535 -5.11 20.12 2.50
C LEU A 535 -5.18 18.84 1.64
N ILE A 536 -6.13 17.95 1.89
CA ILE A 536 -6.22 16.67 1.15
C ILE A 536 -6.51 16.90 -0.33
N ARG A 537 -7.38 17.86 -0.67
CA ARG A 537 -7.64 18.22 -2.08
C ARG A 537 -6.40 18.78 -2.77
N THR A 538 -5.59 19.60 -2.09
CA THR A 538 -4.34 20.12 -2.65
C THR A 538 -3.30 19.02 -2.85
N LEU A 539 -3.13 18.10 -1.88
CA LEU A 539 -2.23 16.96 -2.03
C LEU A 539 -2.65 16.06 -3.19
N MET A 540 -3.93 15.69 -3.25
CA MET A 540 -4.46 14.80 -4.28
C MET A 540 -4.47 15.42 -5.67
N SER A 541 -4.87 16.69 -5.81
CA SER A 541 -4.79 17.37 -7.12
C SER A 541 -3.35 17.45 -7.61
N THR A 542 -2.39 17.75 -6.73
CA THR A 542 -0.98 17.81 -7.11
C THR A 542 -0.43 16.45 -7.50
N TYR A 543 -0.75 15.40 -6.74
CA TYR A 543 -0.37 14.03 -7.10
C TYR A 543 -0.96 13.61 -8.45
N ASN A 544 -2.27 13.78 -8.64
CA ASN A 544 -2.98 13.38 -9.85
C ASN A 544 -2.51 14.16 -11.09
N GLU A 545 -2.22 15.47 -10.96
CA GLU A 545 -1.65 16.28 -12.04
C GLU A 545 -0.25 15.78 -12.44
N ASN A 546 0.59 15.44 -11.47
CA ASN A 546 1.96 14.94 -11.73
C ASN A 546 1.96 13.51 -12.29
N MET A 547 1.07 12.65 -11.82
CA MET A 547 1.00 11.25 -12.21
C MET A 547 0.10 10.98 -13.42
N GLY A 548 -0.69 11.97 -13.85
CA GLY A 548 -1.70 11.78 -14.90
C GLY A 548 -2.81 10.81 -14.51
N THR A 549 -3.16 10.75 -13.21
CA THR A 549 -4.15 9.82 -12.66
C THR A 549 -5.38 10.56 -12.12
N SER A 550 -6.35 9.80 -11.64
CA SER A 550 -7.56 10.29 -10.96
C SER A 550 -7.76 9.53 -9.65
N ASP A 551 -6.67 9.29 -8.92
CA ASP A 551 -6.70 8.54 -7.67
C ASP A 551 -7.42 9.33 -6.58
N GLU A 552 -7.95 8.61 -5.59
CA GLU A 552 -8.62 9.19 -4.43
C GLU A 552 -7.76 9.02 -3.16
N ALA A 553 -7.87 9.97 -2.23
CA ALA A 553 -7.28 9.81 -0.91
C ALA A 553 -7.86 8.60 -0.18
N VAL A 554 -7.02 7.90 0.58
CA VAL A 554 -7.36 6.65 1.25
C VAL A 554 -7.47 6.83 2.76
N ALA A 555 -8.17 5.90 3.41
CA ALA A 555 -8.16 5.74 4.84
C ALA A 555 -7.50 4.40 5.20
N ILE A 556 -6.72 4.39 6.29
CA ILE A 556 -5.99 3.18 6.71
C ILE A 556 -6.31 2.79 8.15
N GLY A 557 -6.05 1.53 8.48
CA GLY A 557 -6.11 1.03 9.87
C GLY A 557 -4.81 1.22 10.66
N GLY A 558 -3.73 1.62 9.99
CA GLY A 558 -2.42 1.91 10.59
C GLY A 558 -2.36 3.30 11.23
N GLY A 559 -1.24 3.58 11.90
CA GLY A 559 -0.87 4.92 12.33
C GLY A 559 0.37 5.36 11.56
N THR A 560 0.45 6.62 11.14
CA THR A 560 1.68 7.22 10.58
C THR A 560 2.19 8.35 11.47
N TYR A 561 3.35 8.88 11.14
CA TYR A 561 3.90 10.05 11.82
C TYR A 561 3.04 11.32 11.71
N ALA A 562 2.04 11.33 10.81
CA ALA A 562 1.07 12.41 10.69
C ALA A 562 0.32 12.73 11.99
N ARG A 563 0.17 11.74 12.87
CA ARG A 563 -0.51 11.91 14.18
C ARG A 563 0.28 12.76 15.17
N SER A 564 1.59 12.85 14.97
CA SER A 564 2.51 13.46 15.92
C SER A 564 2.43 14.98 15.93
N VAL A 565 1.94 15.59 14.85
CA VAL A 565 1.84 17.05 14.70
C VAL A 565 0.48 17.41 14.07
N PRO A 566 -0.29 18.34 14.65
CA PRO A 566 -1.56 18.78 14.06
C PRO A 566 -1.41 19.31 12.63
N ASN A 567 -2.46 19.18 11.83
CA ASN A 567 -2.55 19.67 10.44
C ASN A 567 -1.59 18.99 9.44
N ILE A 568 -1.12 17.78 9.76
CA ILE A 568 -0.27 16.96 8.90
C ILE A 568 -1.05 15.77 8.35
N ALA A 569 -0.95 15.53 7.04
CA ALA A 569 -1.44 14.33 6.36
C ALA A 569 -0.30 13.37 6.01
N ALA A 570 -0.55 12.06 5.95
CA ALA A 570 0.43 11.12 5.39
C ALA A 570 0.41 11.16 3.85
N PHE A 571 1.57 11.32 3.21
CA PHE A 571 1.66 11.50 1.77
C PHE A 571 3.02 11.08 1.19
N GLY A 572 3.11 9.84 0.71
CA GLY A 572 4.30 9.28 0.06
C GLY A 572 5.48 9.06 1.01
N PRO A 573 6.65 8.63 0.47
CA PRO A 573 6.97 8.58 -0.95
C PRO A 573 6.69 7.24 -1.63
N GLY A 574 6.25 6.20 -0.90
CA GLY A 574 6.03 4.87 -1.49
C GLY A 574 4.99 4.92 -2.60
N PHE A 575 5.33 4.47 -3.81
CA PHE A 575 4.37 4.37 -4.91
C PHE A 575 3.54 3.09 -4.79
N PRO A 576 2.32 3.01 -5.37
CA PRO A 576 1.42 1.85 -5.22
C PRO A 576 2.00 0.48 -5.63
N ASP A 577 3.05 0.47 -6.45
CA ASP A 577 3.74 -0.72 -6.94
C ASP A 577 5.08 -1.00 -6.23
N ASP A 578 5.42 -0.22 -5.21
CA ASP A 578 6.64 -0.42 -4.43
C ASP A 578 6.53 -1.62 -3.50
N GLU A 579 7.66 -2.31 -3.34
CA GLU A 579 7.81 -3.32 -2.30
C GLU A 579 7.94 -2.61 -0.94
N HIS A 580 7.15 -3.04 0.05
CA HIS A 580 7.35 -2.58 1.43
C HIS A 580 8.63 -3.21 1.97
N VAL A 581 9.71 -2.44 2.01
CA VAL A 581 11.04 -2.88 2.49
C VAL A 581 11.49 -2.20 3.78
N ALA A 582 10.70 -1.25 4.28
CA ALA A 582 10.93 -0.62 5.57
C ALA A 582 11.04 -1.69 6.68
N HIS A 583 11.95 -1.43 7.62
CA HIS A 583 12.28 -2.29 8.77
C HIS A 583 12.88 -3.67 8.43
N GLN A 584 12.94 -4.05 7.15
CA GLN A 584 13.51 -5.33 6.71
C GLN A 584 15.02 -5.24 6.48
N ALA A 585 15.64 -6.41 6.31
CA ALA A 585 17.03 -6.51 5.87
C ALA A 585 17.14 -6.11 4.39
N ASP A 586 18.28 -5.51 4.02
CA ASP A 586 18.50 -4.94 2.68
C ASP A 586 17.42 -3.92 2.27
N GLU A 587 16.91 -3.16 3.25
CA GLU A 587 16.09 -1.98 3.02
C GLU A 587 16.73 -1.08 1.94
N TYR A 588 15.91 -0.60 1.01
CA TYR A 588 16.38 0.22 -0.08
C TYR A 588 15.39 1.28 -0.49
N ILE A 589 15.90 2.26 -1.23
CA ILE A 589 15.08 3.19 -2.00
C ILE A 589 15.51 3.25 -3.45
N SER A 590 14.54 3.32 -4.38
CA SER A 590 14.81 3.57 -5.80
C SER A 590 15.17 5.05 -6.00
N ILE A 591 16.32 5.31 -6.60
CA ILE A 591 16.81 6.68 -6.86
C ILE A 591 15.86 7.41 -7.81
N GLU A 592 15.35 6.73 -8.83
CA GLU A 592 14.41 7.32 -9.79
C GLU A 592 13.09 7.72 -9.10
N LYS A 593 12.49 6.79 -8.35
CA LYS A 593 11.24 7.05 -7.62
C LYS A 593 11.44 8.11 -6.53
N ALA A 594 12.59 8.14 -5.86
CA ALA A 594 12.95 9.19 -4.90
C ALA A 594 12.97 10.58 -5.54
N MET A 595 13.55 10.71 -6.74
CA MET A 595 13.56 11.98 -7.48
C MET A 595 12.16 12.37 -7.97
N ALA A 596 11.34 11.40 -8.39
CA ALA A 596 9.94 11.65 -8.74
C ALA A 596 9.13 12.14 -7.53
N ALA A 597 9.26 11.49 -6.38
CA ALA A 597 8.62 11.90 -5.13
C ALA A 597 9.08 13.30 -4.69
N ALA A 598 10.38 13.60 -4.78
CA ALA A 598 10.91 14.95 -4.52
C ALA A 598 10.30 16.01 -5.46
N ALA A 599 10.04 15.69 -6.73
CA ALA A 599 9.34 16.57 -7.66
C ALA A 599 7.89 16.82 -7.22
N ILE A 600 7.17 15.77 -6.80
CA ILE A 600 5.81 15.88 -6.27
C ILE A 600 5.80 16.76 -5.01
N TYR A 601 6.76 16.55 -4.09
CA TYR A 601 6.90 17.38 -2.88
C TYR A 601 7.20 18.83 -3.20
N ARG A 602 8.07 19.10 -4.20
CA ARG A 602 8.36 20.46 -4.68
C ARG A 602 7.07 21.15 -5.11
N ASP A 603 6.21 20.44 -5.84
CA ASP A 603 4.98 21.02 -6.38
C ASP A 603 3.90 21.18 -5.30
N VAL A 604 3.85 20.28 -4.32
CA VAL A 604 3.00 20.43 -3.13
C VAL A 604 3.41 21.66 -2.32
N PHE A 605 4.71 21.79 -2.01
CA PHE A 605 5.23 22.95 -1.29
C PHE A 605 4.98 24.25 -2.06
N ARG A 606 5.10 24.23 -3.40
CA ARG A 606 4.76 25.38 -4.24
C ARG A 606 3.31 25.78 -4.06
N LYS A 607 2.36 24.85 -4.17
CA LYS A 607 0.93 25.16 -4.07
C LYS A 607 0.52 25.61 -2.66
N LEU A 608 0.98 24.91 -1.63
CA LEU A 608 0.62 25.25 -0.24
C LEU A 608 1.29 26.54 0.24
N GLY A 609 2.48 26.86 -0.27
CA GLY A 609 3.30 28.01 0.08
C GLY A 609 3.07 29.28 -0.73
N SER A 610 2.25 29.22 -1.77
CA SER A 610 1.90 30.37 -2.63
C SER A 610 0.85 31.26 -1.99
#